data_AF-A0A7U9CPM0-F1
#
_entry.id   AF-A0A7U9CPM0-F1
#
_cell.length_a   1.000
_cell.length_b   1.000
_cell.length_c   1.000
_cell.angle_alpha   90.00
_cell.angle_beta   90.00
_cell.angle_gamma   90.00
#
_symmetry.space_group_name_H-M   'P 1'
#
loop_
_entity.id
_entity.type
_entity.pdbx_description
1 polymer ?
#
loop_
_entity_poly.entity_id
_entity_poly.type
_entity_poly.pdbx_seq_one_letter_code
_entity_poly.pdbx_strand_id
1 'polypeptide(L)'
;MIATAYVDCVLLQGNEIPGVIAALGSTPELEKIKRDYEAIFLEKCRSVLQPLAAGGEITQAALRAMLGAAEALSNAAASAEISAEQAKDELFANIIAMVERAAARATSGT
;
A
#
# COMPACT_ATOMS: atom_id res chain seq x y z
N MET A 1 -11.81 4.90 10.54
CA MET A 1 -10.42 4.62 10.97
C MET A 1 -9.84 3.54 10.08
N ILE A 2 -9.20 3.91 8.96
CA ILE A 2 -8.56 2.98 8.00
C ILE A 2 -7.05 2.88 8.27
N ALA A 3 -6.46 3.93 8.85
CA ALA A 3 -5.07 3.95 9.32
C ALA A 3 -4.76 2.80 10.27
N THR A 4 -5.62 2.64 11.28
CA THR A 4 -5.52 1.61 12.32
C THR A 4 -5.69 0.21 11.73
N ALA A 5 -6.56 0.03 10.74
CA ALA A 5 -6.76 -1.28 10.12
C ALA A 5 -5.57 -1.75 9.27
N TYR A 6 -4.80 -0.86 8.64
CA TYR A 6 -3.61 -1.27 7.88
C TYR A 6 -2.45 -1.65 8.81
N VAL A 7 -2.27 -0.84 9.86
CA VAL A 7 -1.28 -1.04 10.92
C VAL A 7 -1.56 -2.29 11.75
N ASP A 8 -2.82 -2.48 12.16
CA ASP A 8 -3.24 -3.60 13.00
C ASP A 8 -3.38 -4.88 12.18
N CYS A 9 -3.69 -4.82 10.88
CA CYS A 9 -3.68 -6.03 10.05
C CYS A 9 -2.23 -6.54 9.83
N VAL A 10 -1.26 -5.62 9.67
CA VAL A 10 0.16 -5.96 9.59
C VAL A 10 0.73 -6.46 10.93
N LEU A 11 0.22 -5.96 12.07
CA LEU A 11 0.63 -6.43 13.41
C LEU A 11 -0.08 -7.69 13.90
N LEU A 12 -1.39 -7.82 13.65
CA LEU A 12 -2.23 -8.93 14.13
C LEU A 12 -2.09 -10.17 13.22
N GLN A 13 -1.78 -9.97 11.93
CA GLN A 13 -1.45 -11.04 10.97
C GLN A 13 0.03 -11.00 10.55
N GLY A 14 0.92 -10.66 11.49
CA GLY A 14 2.37 -10.53 11.30
C GLY A 14 3.13 -11.79 10.84
N ASN A 15 2.48 -12.72 10.15
CA ASN A 15 3.13 -13.88 9.57
C ASN A 15 2.51 -14.41 8.25
N GLU A 16 1.38 -13.91 7.75
CA GLU A 16 0.68 -14.60 6.64
C GLU A 16 0.59 -13.85 5.30
N ILE A 17 0.83 -12.54 5.23
CA ILE A 17 0.70 -11.80 3.96
C ILE A 17 2.04 -11.25 3.42
N PRO A 18 2.86 -10.50 4.20
CA PRO A 18 4.18 -10.06 3.70
C PRO A 18 5.20 -11.21 3.59
N GLY A 19 5.15 -12.18 4.54
CA GLY A 19 6.05 -13.34 4.56
C GLY A 19 5.80 -14.33 3.43
N VAL A 20 4.55 -14.50 2.99
CA VAL A 20 4.20 -15.34 1.84
C VAL A 20 4.68 -14.68 0.54
N ILE A 21 4.58 -13.35 0.40
CA ILE A 21 5.08 -12.63 -0.78
C ILE A 21 6.62 -12.63 -0.86
N ALA A 22 7.32 -12.53 0.27
CA ALA A 22 8.78 -12.63 0.31
C ALA A 22 9.29 -14.05 0.00
N ALA A 23 8.53 -15.10 0.32
CA ALA A 23 8.88 -16.49 0.03
C ALA A 23 8.66 -16.91 -1.43
N LEU A 24 7.91 -16.14 -2.22
CA LEU A 24 7.50 -16.52 -3.59
C LEU A 24 8.47 -16.07 -4.70
N GLY A 25 9.61 -15.47 -4.38
CA GLY A 25 10.56 -14.92 -5.38
C GLY A 25 11.47 -15.92 -6.09
N SER A 26 11.09 -17.20 -6.23
CA SER A 26 12.02 -18.24 -6.70
C SER A 26 11.85 -18.66 -8.17
N THR A 27 10.70 -18.41 -8.81
CA THR A 27 10.47 -18.76 -10.23
C THR A 27 9.58 -17.75 -10.97
N PRO A 28 9.69 -17.64 -12.32
CA PRO A 28 8.85 -16.74 -13.13
C PRO A 28 7.34 -16.94 -12.96
N GLU A 29 6.90 -18.16 -12.67
CA GLU A 29 5.50 -18.51 -12.42
C GLU A 29 5.02 -17.93 -11.09
N LEU A 30 5.85 -17.99 -10.04
CA LEU A 30 5.54 -17.41 -8.74
C LEU A 30 5.55 -15.89 -8.78
N GLU A 31 6.46 -15.28 -9.56
CA GLU A 31 6.45 -13.83 -9.83
C GLU A 31 5.17 -13.38 -10.56
N LYS A 32 4.65 -14.21 -11.48
CA LYS A 32 3.37 -13.93 -12.13
C LYS A 32 2.21 -14.00 -11.14
N ILE A 33 2.17 -15.05 -10.32
CA ILE A 33 1.15 -15.21 -9.27
C ILE A 33 1.20 -14.03 -8.30
N LYS A 34 2.39 -13.64 -7.86
CA LYS A 34 2.61 -12.45 -7.01
C LYS A 34 2.02 -11.19 -7.65
N ARG A 35 2.33 -10.91 -8.92
CA ARG A 35 1.78 -9.75 -9.64
C ARG A 35 0.26 -9.77 -9.76
N ASP A 36 -0.34 -10.95 -9.99
CA ASP A 36 -1.79 -11.10 -10.07
C ASP A 36 -2.47 -10.84 -8.72
N TYR A 37 -1.89 -11.36 -7.62
CA TYR A 37 -2.34 -11.07 -6.26
C TYR A 37 -2.20 -9.59 -5.90
N GLU A 38 -1.07 -8.96 -6.23
CA GLU A 38 -0.86 -7.53 -6.04
C GLU A 38 -1.91 -6.71 -6.80
N ALA A 39 -2.23 -7.07 -8.04
CA ALA A 39 -3.24 -6.36 -8.81
C ALA A 39 -4.62 -6.40 -8.13
N ILE A 40 -5.04 -7.57 -7.62
CA ILE A 40 -6.28 -7.73 -6.86
C ILE A 40 -6.26 -6.90 -5.57
N PHE A 41 -5.13 -6.91 -4.85
CA PHE A 41 -4.95 -6.11 -3.64
C PHE A 41 -5.04 -4.61 -3.93
N LEU A 42 -4.35 -4.13 -4.96
CA LEU A 42 -4.38 -2.72 -5.34
C LEU A 42 -5.77 -2.27 -5.76
N GLU A 43 -6.56 -3.13 -6.42
CA GLU A 43 -7.95 -2.80 -6.75
C GLU A 43 -8.83 -2.68 -5.50
N LYS A 44 -8.65 -3.56 -4.51
CA LYS A 44 -9.31 -3.42 -3.21
C LYS A 44 -8.93 -2.10 -2.53
N CYS A 45 -7.65 -1.76 -2.49
CA CYS A 45 -7.19 -0.47 -1.97
C CYS A 45 -7.83 0.70 -2.71
N ARG A 46 -7.88 0.64 -4.06
CA ARG A 46 -8.57 1.66 -4.88
C ARG A 46 -10.01 1.81 -4.44
N SER A 47 -10.78 0.73 -4.36
CA SER A 47 -12.21 0.79 -4.00
C SER A 47 -12.47 1.46 -2.64
N VAL A 48 -11.56 1.29 -1.68
CA VAL A 48 -11.67 1.85 -0.32
C VAL A 48 -11.25 3.32 -0.29
N LEU A 49 -10.22 3.69 -1.06
CA LEU A 49 -9.64 5.04 -1.04
C LEU A 49 -10.32 6.00 -2.04
N GLN A 50 -10.88 5.48 -3.13
CA GLN A 50 -11.51 6.26 -4.20
C GLN A 50 -12.64 7.19 -3.69
N PRO A 51 -13.51 6.79 -2.73
CA PRO A 51 -14.50 7.69 -2.15
C PRO A 51 -13.90 8.88 -1.40
N LEU A 52 -12.65 8.76 -0.92
CA LEU A 52 -11.94 9.81 -0.18
C LEU A 52 -11.25 10.82 -1.12
N ALA A 53 -11.11 10.49 -2.40
CA ALA A 53 -10.41 11.32 -3.38
C ALA A 53 -11.28 12.44 -3.98
N ALA A 54 -12.42 12.79 -3.37
CA ALA A 54 -13.30 13.89 -3.77
C ALA A 54 -13.63 13.94 -5.28
N GLY A 55 -13.84 12.78 -5.91
CA GLY A 55 -14.13 12.65 -7.34
C GLY A 55 -12.89 12.54 -8.24
N GLY A 56 -11.68 12.67 -7.70
CA GLY A 56 -10.41 12.45 -8.40
C GLY A 56 -10.01 10.99 -8.52
N GLU A 57 -9.37 10.62 -9.62
CA GLU A 57 -8.96 9.24 -9.89
C GLU A 57 -7.69 8.85 -9.13
N ILE A 58 -7.74 7.76 -8.37
CA ILE A 58 -6.54 7.11 -7.85
C ILE A 58 -5.96 6.19 -8.93
N THR A 59 -5.02 6.74 -9.68
CA THR A 59 -4.38 6.05 -10.82
C THR A 59 -3.63 4.79 -10.41
N GLN A 60 -3.44 3.87 -11.35
CA GLN A 60 -2.62 2.67 -11.13
C GLN A 60 -1.17 2.99 -10.72
N ALA A 61 -0.60 4.08 -11.25
CA ALA A 61 0.74 4.53 -10.92
C ALA A 61 0.84 4.98 -9.45
N ALA A 62 -0.17 5.69 -8.95
CA ALA A 62 -0.24 6.10 -7.55
C ALA A 62 -0.30 4.89 -6.61
N LEU A 63 -1.12 3.89 -6.94
CA LEU A 63 -1.23 2.65 -6.17
C LEU A 63 0.08 1.84 -6.15
N ARG A 64 0.80 1.80 -7.28
CA ARG A 64 2.12 1.14 -7.35
C ARG A 64 3.16 1.87 -6.49
N ALA A 65 3.14 3.20 -6.47
CA ALA A 65 4.02 3.98 -5.59
C ALA A 65 3.73 3.72 -4.10
N MET A 66 2.44 3.68 -3.72
CA MET A 66 2.02 3.33 -2.36
C MET A 66 2.49 1.93 -1.95
N LEU A 67 2.34 0.93 -2.83
CA LEU A 67 2.79 -0.43 -2.57
C LEU A 67 4.31 -0.50 -2.39
N GLY A 68 5.09 0.14 -3.27
CA GLY A 68 6.54 0.18 -3.13
C GLY A 68 6.99 0.86 -1.83
N ALA A 69 6.31 1.93 -1.41
CA ALA A 69 6.57 2.56 -0.11
C ALA A 69 6.26 1.60 1.05
N ALA A 70 5.14 0.88 1.00
CA ALA A 70 4.77 -0.11 2.02
C ALA A 70 5.80 -1.25 2.12
N GLU A 71 6.27 -1.77 0.99
CA GLU A 71 7.31 -2.81 0.94
C GLU A 71 8.63 -2.31 1.53
N ALA A 72 9.09 -1.11 1.12
CA ALA A 72 10.33 -0.53 1.61
C ALA A 72 10.30 -0.26 3.13
N LEU A 73 9.22 0.34 3.62
CA LEU A 73 9.03 0.63 5.05
C LEU A 73 8.92 -0.65 5.88
N SER A 74 8.23 -1.67 5.36
CA SER A 74 8.12 -2.98 6.02
C SER A 74 9.49 -3.66 6.11
N ASN A 75 10.29 -3.59 5.05
CA ASN A 75 11.64 -4.16 5.04
C ASN A 75 12.57 -3.42 6.02
N ALA A 76 12.53 -2.09 6.06
CA ALA A 76 13.32 -1.28 7.00
C ALA A 76 12.90 -1.53 8.47
N ALA A 77 11.61 -1.75 8.74
CA ALA A 77 11.15 -2.13 10.07
C ALA A 77 11.61 -3.54 10.46
N ALA A 78 11.55 -4.50 9.52
CA ALA A 78 11.99 -5.88 9.75
C ALA A 78 13.51 -6.00 9.97
N SER A 79 14.30 -5.13 9.33
CA SER A 79 15.74 -5.03 9.58
C SER A 79 16.10 -4.22 10.83
N ALA A 80 15.11 -3.71 11.56
CA ALA A 80 15.25 -2.82 12.71
C ALA A 80 15.99 -1.49 12.40
N GLU A 81 16.04 -1.09 11.14
CA GLU A 81 16.56 0.23 10.72
C GLU A 81 15.64 1.36 11.21
N ILE A 82 14.33 1.11 11.20
CA ILE A 82 13.31 1.99 11.78
C ILE A 82 12.39 1.19 12.71
N SER A 83 11.70 1.88 13.62
CA SER A 83 10.67 1.23 14.42
C SER A 83 9.44 0.89 13.57
N ALA A 84 8.70 -0.12 14.00
CA ALA A 84 7.41 -0.45 13.39
C ALA A 84 6.43 0.74 13.44
N GLU A 85 6.47 1.56 14.48
CA GLU A 85 5.64 2.77 14.61
C GLU A 85 5.99 3.81 13.54
N GLN A 86 7.27 4.13 13.37
CA GLN A 86 7.72 5.05 12.31
C GLN A 86 7.32 4.57 10.91
N ALA A 87 7.46 3.27 10.62
CA ALA A 87 7.05 2.71 9.33
C ALA A 87 5.55 2.92 9.05
N LYS A 88 4.73 2.81 10.08
CA LYS A 88 3.27 2.94 9.97
C LYS A 88 2.82 4.38 9.81
N ASP A 89 3.40 5.28 10.59
CA ASP A 89 3.10 6.71 10.53
C ASP A 89 3.47 7.27 9.16
N GLU A 90 4.65 6.90 8.65
CA GLU A 90 5.12 7.33 7.34
C GLU A 90 4.24 6.75 6.22
N LEU A 91 3.87 5.47 6.29
CA LEU A 91 2.97 4.87 5.31
C LEU A 91 1.59 5.53 5.33
N PHE A 92 1.07 5.85 6.52
CA PHE A 92 -0.20 6.55 6.65
C PHE A 92 -0.13 7.94 6.01
N ALA A 93 0.90 8.73 6.30
CA ALA A 93 1.10 10.04 5.70
C ALA A 93 1.20 9.95 4.16
N ASN A 94 1.88 8.93 3.64
CA ASN A 94 2.02 8.69 2.21
C ASN A 94 0.66 8.41 1.54
N ILE A 95 -0.17 7.57 2.15
CA ILE A 95 -1.52 7.25 1.66
C ILE A 95 -2.41 8.49 1.66
N ILE A 96 -2.40 9.28 2.72
CA ILE A 96 -3.17 10.54 2.80
C ILE A 96 -2.73 11.49 1.69
N ALA A 97 -1.42 11.74 1.56
CA ALA A 97 -0.89 12.61 0.53
C ALA A 97 -1.23 12.12 -0.89
N MET A 98 -1.28 10.80 -1.11
CA MET A 98 -1.72 10.21 -2.38
C MET A 98 -3.18 10.56 -2.69
N VAL A 99 -4.08 10.39 -1.73
CA VAL A 99 -5.52 10.70 -1.88
C VAL A 99 -5.73 12.20 -2.11
N GLU A 100 -5.04 13.05 -1.36
CA GLU A 100 -5.10 14.51 -1.54
C GLU A 100 -4.62 14.94 -2.93
N ARG A 101 -3.52 14.35 -3.43
CA ARG A 101 -3.06 14.60 -4.80
C ARG A 101 -4.08 14.17 -5.85
N ALA A 102 -4.78 13.06 -5.64
CA ALA A 102 -5.84 12.61 -6.54
C ALA A 102 -7.02 13.62 -6.55
N ALA A 103 -7.45 14.06 -5.36
CA ALA A 103 -8.49 15.07 -5.21
C ALA A 103 -8.12 16.40 -5.89
N ALA A 104 -6.90 16.90 -5.68
CA ALA A 104 -6.43 18.14 -6.28
C ALA A 104 -6.39 18.10 -7.82
N ARG A 105 -6.14 16.93 -8.42
CA ARG A 105 -6.19 16.78 -9.88
C ARG A 105 -7.61 16.90 -10.44
N ALA A 106 -8.62 16.50 -9.67
CA ALA A 106 -10.03 16.65 -10.07
C ALA A 106 -10.42 18.13 -10.17
N THR A 107 -9.97 18.94 -9.21
CA THR A 107 -10.26 20.38 -9.15
C THR A 107 -9.51 21.20 -10.19
N SER A 108 -8.36 20.73 -10.67
CA SER A 108 -7.56 21.39 -11.70
C SER A 108 -7.98 21.02 -13.14
N GLY A 109 -8.88 20.04 -13.29
CA GLY A 109 -9.40 19.56 -14.57
C GLY A 109 -10.67 20.28 -15.06
N THR A 110 -11.15 21.29 -14.33
CA THR A 110 -12.25 22.20 -14.70
C THR A 110 -11.70 23.58 -15.07
#